data_AF-A0A484HIJ2-F1
#
_entry.id   AF-A0A484HIJ2-F1
#
_cell.length_a   1.000
_cell.length_b   1.000
_cell.length_c   1.000
_cell.angle_alpha   90.00
_cell.angle_beta   90.00
_cell.angle_gamma   90.00
#
_symmetry.space_group_name_H-M   'P 1'
#
loop_
_entity.id
_entity.type
_entity.pdbx_description
1 polymer ?
#
loop_
_entity_poly.entity_id
_entity_poly.type
_entity_poly.pdbx_seq_one_letter_code
_entity_poly.pdbx_strand_id
1 'polypeptide(L)'
;MDKITKSLLDTFSSQYEIEALDESKQFEHFSNFSVTSKLFRGSFDLGDVHTGSGGDSAIDGMAIIVNGRMITDEDELRDVVETTSHLDADITFIQTKTSSKFDGSRIGSFIHGVKDFLSDEPQLVQNEKIRKMKEIWEALISMSSYMVNRRPICKLYYVCTGKWVEDQNLKAILNSGAQEIENIGIFENVLIQALGASEIQRLYHETKNKLSSTLTFQNRITLPDIEGVSEAYLGVIPFNEYLKLIQDENKTIHNIFDDNVRDFQGNNPVNKKIKKTLQESKFDLFCVLNNGVTVVASSITPQCH
;
A
#
# COMPACT_ATOMS: atom_id res chain seq x y z
N MET A 1 11.60 -0.55 -24.09
CA MET A 1 10.92 -1.59 -23.28
C MET A 1 11.37 -2.97 -23.75
N ASP A 2 11.66 -3.89 -22.83
CA ASP A 2 11.98 -5.28 -23.18
C ASP A 2 10.72 -6.10 -23.51
N LYS A 3 10.89 -7.28 -24.12
CA LYS A 3 9.79 -8.12 -24.60
C LYS A 3 8.86 -8.62 -23.48
N ILE A 4 9.40 -8.89 -22.28
CA ILE A 4 8.61 -9.40 -21.16
C ILE A 4 7.73 -8.27 -20.63
N THR A 5 8.32 -7.11 -20.34
CA THR A 5 7.53 -5.93 -19.90
C THR A 5 6.46 -5.58 -20.92
N LYS A 6 6.78 -5.60 -22.22
CA LYS A 6 5.81 -5.29 -23.28
C LYS A 6 4.66 -6.29 -23.31
N SER A 7 4.94 -7.59 -23.22
CA SER A 7 3.89 -8.62 -23.19
C SER A 7 2.99 -8.50 -21.95
N LEU A 8 3.55 -8.15 -20.78
CA LEU A 8 2.77 -7.92 -19.56
C LEU A 8 1.92 -6.65 -19.69
N LEU A 9 2.48 -5.58 -20.25
CA LEU A 9 1.76 -4.35 -20.54
C LEU A 9 0.59 -4.60 -21.48
N ASP A 10 0.79 -5.32 -22.59
CA ASP A 10 -0.28 -5.62 -23.54
C ASP A 10 -1.40 -6.47 -22.90
N THR A 11 -1.03 -7.42 -22.05
CA THR A 11 -2.00 -8.22 -21.26
C THR A 11 -2.79 -7.34 -20.30
N PHE A 12 -2.11 -6.44 -19.57
CA PHE A 12 -2.73 -5.49 -18.66
C PHE A 12 -3.65 -4.52 -19.41
N SER A 13 -3.18 -3.94 -20.51
CA SER A 13 -3.98 -3.01 -21.31
C SER A 13 -5.25 -3.65 -21.83
N SER A 14 -5.19 -4.93 -22.23
CA SER A 14 -6.37 -5.70 -22.64
C SER A 14 -7.32 -6.00 -21.49
N GLN A 15 -6.78 -6.32 -20.32
CA GLN A 15 -7.57 -6.63 -19.12
C GLN A 15 -8.35 -5.41 -18.61
N TYR A 16 -7.78 -4.21 -18.75
CA TYR A 16 -8.35 -2.96 -18.26
C TYR A 16 -8.94 -2.08 -19.38
N GLU A 17 -9.04 -2.60 -20.60
CA GLU A 17 -9.64 -1.94 -21.78
C GLU A 17 -9.02 -0.56 -22.10
N ILE A 18 -7.70 -0.44 -21.99
CA ILE A 18 -6.94 0.80 -22.23
C ILE A 18 -6.01 0.74 -23.47
N GLU A 19 -6.21 -0.22 -24.37
CA GLU A 19 -5.36 -0.41 -25.55
C GLU A 19 -5.40 0.78 -26.53
N ALA A 20 -6.47 1.59 -26.45
CA ALA A 20 -6.63 2.80 -27.25
C ALA A 20 -5.70 3.96 -26.80
N LEU A 21 -5.17 3.90 -25.57
CA LEU A 21 -4.22 4.91 -25.07
C LEU A 21 -2.85 4.74 -25.74
N ASP A 22 -2.04 5.79 -25.74
CA ASP A 22 -0.65 5.67 -26.17
C ASP A 22 0.16 4.79 -25.22
N GLU A 23 1.23 4.16 -25.73
CA GLU A 23 2.05 3.22 -24.94
C GLU A 23 2.63 3.85 -23.67
N SER A 24 2.91 5.17 -23.66
CA SER A 24 3.40 5.84 -22.46
C SER A 24 2.31 5.91 -21.40
N LYS A 25 1.09 6.31 -21.75
CA LYS A 25 -0.06 6.32 -20.84
C LYS A 25 -0.47 4.92 -20.39
N GLN A 26 -0.42 3.92 -21.26
CA GLN A 26 -0.62 2.53 -20.85
C GLN A 26 0.41 2.12 -19.80
N PHE A 27 1.69 2.47 -20.00
CA PHE A 27 2.76 2.15 -19.06
C PHE A 27 2.64 2.91 -17.74
N GLU A 28 2.12 4.14 -17.75
CA GLU A 28 1.76 4.90 -16.54
C GLU A 28 0.73 4.11 -15.72
N HIS A 29 -0.40 3.71 -16.32
CA HIS A 29 -1.42 2.92 -15.62
C HIS A 29 -0.89 1.58 -15.12
N PHE A 30 -0.11 0.86 -15.93
CA PHE A 30 0.50 -0.41 -15.54
C PHE A 30 1.42 -0.26 -14.32
N SER A 31 2.27 0.76 -14.33
CA SER A 31 3.23 1.00 -13.25
C SER A 31 2.52 1.47 -11.98
N ASN A 32 1.57 2.40 -12.11
CA ASN A 32 0.73 2.88 -11.02
C ASN A 32 -0.02 1.73 -10.36
N PHE A 33 -0.68 0.88 -11.15
CA PHE A 33 -1.40 -0.28 -10.66
C PHE A 33 -0.49 -1.25 -9.90
N SER A 34 0.67 -1.57 -10.48
CA SER A 34 1.60 -2.56 -9.92
C SER A 34 2.19 -2.08 -8.59
N VAL A 35 2.61 -0.82 -8.51
CA VAL A 35 3.15 -0.21 -7.29
C VAL A 35 2.07 -0.04 -6.23
N THR A 36 0.94 0.58 -6.56
CA THR A 36 -0.15 0.81 -5.60
C THR A 36 -0.71 -0.50 -5.09
N SER A 37 -0.79 -1.53 -5.95
CA SER A 37 -1.17 -2.85 -5.52
C SER A 37 -0.26 -3.41 -4.43
N LYS A 38 1.06 -3.21 -4.51
CA LYS A 38 1.95 -3.68 -3.42
C LYS A 38 1.56 -3.05 -2.07
N LEU A 39 1.13 -1.78 -2.09
CA LEU A 39 0.89 -0.98 -0.89
C LEU A 39 -0.54 -1.11 -0.36
N PHE A 40 -1.49 -1.40 -1.23
CA PHE A 40 -2.91 -1.52 -0.92
C PHE A 40 -3.43 -2.87 -1.40
N ARG A 41 -3.90 -3.69 -0.45
CA ARG A 41 -4.40 -5.05 -0.73
C ARG A 41 -5.83 -5.09 -1.29
N GLY A 42 -6.59 -4.00 -1.23
CA GLY A 42 -7.94 -3.92 -1.80
C GLY A 42 -7.98 -3.70 -3.32
N SER A 43 -9.19 -3.65 -3.86
CA SER A 43 -9.48 -3.23 -5.24
C SER A 43 -9.61 -1.71 -5.32
N PHE A 44 -9.16 -1.14 -6.42
CA PHE A 44 -9.24 0.30 -6.72
C PHE A 44 -9.32 0.51 -8.22
N ASP A 45 -9.86 1.66 -8.63
CA ASP A 45 -9.93 2.01 -10.05
C ASP A 45 -8.63 2.65 -10.51
N LEU A 46 -8.24 2.38 -11.76
CA LEU A 46 -7.01 2.94 -12.33
C LEU A 46 -7.03 4.48 -12.37
N GLY A 47 -8.22 5.06 -12.53
CA GLY A 47 -8.44 6.50 -12.52
C GLY A 47 -8.33 7.15 -11.13
N ASP A 48 -8.40 6.37 -10.06
CA ASP A 48 -8.21 6.90 -8.70
C ASP A 48 -6.76 7.27 -8.45
N VAL A 49 -5.85 6.43 -8.96
CA VAL A 49 -4.41 6.58 -8.77
C VAL A 49 -3.78 7.46 -9.84
N HIS A 50 -4.22 7.38 -11.10
CA HIS A 50 -3.64 8.15 -12.19
C HIS A 50 -3.95 9.65 -12.05
N THR A 51 -2.95 10.49 -12.26
CA THR A 51 -3.03 11.96 -12.04
C THR A 51 -3.45 12.75 -13.28
N GLY A 52 -3.68 12.08 -14.42
CA GLY A 52 -4.13 12.70 -15.66
C GLY A 52 -2.99 13.11 -16.59
N SER A 53 -3.20 14.21 -17.33
CA SER A 53 -2.23 14.73 -18.31
C SER A 53 -2.11 16.25 -18.18
N GLY A 54 -0.88 16.73 -18.08
CA GLY A 54 -0.59 18.16 -18.02
C GLY A 54 -0.93 18.76 -16.65
N GLY A 55 -0.08 19.67 -16.16
CA GLY A 55 -0.22 20.24 -14.82
C GLY A 55 -0.17 19.19 -13.70
N ASP A 56 0.53 18.07 -13.95
CA ASP A 56 0.65 16.93 -13.04
C ASP A 56 1.94 17.01 -12.18
N SER A 57 2.69 18.11 -12.29
CA SER A 57 3.94 18.35 -11.56
C SER A 57 4.93 17.18 -11.63
N ALA A 58 5.01 16.48 -12.76
CA ALA A 58 5.86 15.29 -12.94
C ALA A 58 5.49 14.12 -12.00
N ILE A 59 4.23 14.01 -11.60
CA ILE A 59 3.66 12.91 -10.83
C ILE A 59 2.65 12.23 -11.74
N ASP A 60 2.86 10.97 -12.13
CA ASP A 60 1.92 10.22 -12.99
C ASP A 60 0.89 9.42 -12.17
N GLY A 61 1.19 9.17 -10.90
CA GLY A 61 0.34 8.42 -9.98
C GLY A 61 0.45 8.91 -8.54
N MET A 62 -0.67 8.91 -7.82
CA MET A 62 -0.71 9.25 -6.41
C MET A 62 -1.74 8.41 -5.67
N ALA A 63 -1.45 8.03 -4.42
CA ALA A 63 -2.39 7.33 -3.56
C ALA A 63 -2.23 7.76 -2.11
N ILE A 64 -3.34 8.00 -1.42
CA ILE A 64 -3.40 8.23 0.02
C ILE A 64 -4.09 7.01 0.63
N ILE A 65 -3.39 6.31 1.52
CA ILE A 65 -3.90 5.14 2.22
C ILE A 65 -3.98 5.47 3.71
N VAL A 66 -5.16 5.33 4.30
CA VAL A 66 -5.40 5.60 5.72
C VAL A 66 -6.02 4.38 6.36
N ASN A 67 -5.37 3.85 7.41
CA ASN A 67 -5.82 2.64 8.12
C ASN A 67 -6.11 1.46 7.18
N GLY A 68 -5.32 1.33 6.12
CA GLY A 68 -5.45 0.27 5.12
C GLY A 68 -6.58 0.47 4.10
N ARG A 69 -7.26 1.62 4.07
CA ARG A 69 -8.24 2.02 3.04
C ARG A 69 -7.64 3.08 2.12
N MET A 70 -7.91 2.98 0.81
CA MET A 70 -7.58 4.04 -0.13
C MET A 70 -8.59 5.18 0.03
N ILE A 71 -8.09 6.41 0.13
CA ILE A 71 -8.91 7.61 0.30
C ILE A 71 -8.89 8.40 -1.01
N THR A 72 -10.07 8.65 -1.58
CA THR A 72 -10.25 9.34 -2.86
C THR A 72 -11.10 10.60 -2.75
N ASP A 73 -11.73 10.83 -1.60
CA ASP A 73 -12.40 12.07 -1.21
C ASP A 73 -12.34 12.34 0.31
N GLU A 74 -12.78 13.53 0.72
CA GLU A 74 -12.73 13.95 2.13
C GLU A 74 -13.76 13.26 3.03
N ASP A 75 -14.88 12.79 2.49
CA ASP A 75 -15.93 12.16 3.30
C ASP A 75 -15.46 10.76 3.73
N GLU A 76 -14.81 10.01 2.83
CA GLU A 76 -14.13 8.74 3.17
C GLU A 76 -13.09 8.92 4.29
N LEU A 77 -12.36 10.03 4.30
CA LEU A 77 -11.38 10.33 5.34
C LEU A 77 -12.07 10.54 6.70
N ARG A 78 -13.18 11.28 6.72
CA ARG A 78 -13.96 11.54 7.96
C ARG A 78 -14.54 10.24 8.51
N ASP A 79 -15.10 9.39 7.65
CA ASP A 79 -15.65 8.09 8.04
C ASP A 79 -14.60 7.21 8.73
N VAL A 80 -13.35 7.22 8.25
CA VAL A 80 -12.25 6.47 8.88
C VAL A 80 -11.95 6.99 10.28
N VAL A 81 -11.92 8.30 10.49
CA VAL A 81 -11.67 8.91 11.80
C VAL A 81 -12.79 8.57 12.78
N GLU A 82 -14.05 8.70 12.36
CA GLU A 82 -15.21 8.41 13.20
C GLU A 82 -15.25 6.95 13.65
N THR A 83 -14.87 6.03 12.77
CA THR A 83 -14.90 4.59 13.05
C THR A 83 -13.74 4.14 13.94
N THR A 84 -12.53 4.64 13.69
CA THR A 84 -11.30 4.05 14.27
C THR A 84 -10.65 4.92 15.35
N SER A 85 -11.01 6.20 15.44
CA SER A 85 -10.44 7.18 16.39
C SER A 85 -8.91 7.32 16.36
N HIS A 86 -8.24 6.87 15.29
CA HIS A 86 -6.81 7.08 15.04
C HIS A 86 -6.54 7.14 13.53
N LEU A 87 -5.42 7.76 13.15
CA LEU A 87 -5.00 7.91 11.75
C LEU A 87 -3.57 7.40 11.55
N ASP A 88 -3.44 6.30 10.81
CA ASP A 88 -2.18 5.81 10.25
C ASP A 88 -2.21 6.03 8.74
N ALA A 89 -1.51 7.07 8.30
CA ALA A 89 -1.53 7.53 6.92
C ALA A 89 -0.24 7.22 6.16
N ASP A 90 -0.39 6.80 4.91
CA ASP A 90 0.69 6.66 3.94
C ASP A 90 0.31 7.46 2.69
N ILE A 91 1.22 8.33 2.22
CA ILE A 91 1.09 8.99 0.92
C ILE A 91 2.13 8.44 -0.05
N THR A 92 1.69 8.13 -1.26
CA THR A 92 2.52 7.55 -2.31
C THR A 92 2.47 8.40 -3.56
N PHE A 93 3.63 8.65 -4.15
CA PHE A 93 3.80 9.32 -5.44
C PHE A 93 4.56 8.41 -6.41
N ILE A 94 4.17 8.43 -7.67
CA ILE A 94 4.73 7.57 -8.71
C ILE A 94 5.00 8.41 -9.95
N GLN A 95 6.22 8.32 -10.49
CA GLN A 95 6.57 8.84 -11.80
C GLN A 95 7.08 7.68 -12.63
N THR A 96 6.65 7.63 -13.88
CA THR A 96 6.95 6.56 -14.82
C THR A 96 7.58 7.11 -16.10
N LYS A 97 8.46 6.32 -16.72
CA LYS A 97 9.02 6.59 -18.04
C LYS A 97 9.22 5.30 -18.82
N THR A 98 8.85 5.32 -20.10
CA THR A 98 9.14 4.21 -21.02
C THR A 98 10.62 4.15 -21.46
N SER A 99 11.46 5.08 -21.00
CA SER A 99 12.89 5.10 -21.28
C SER A 99 13.59 3.86 -20.73
N SER A 100 14.65 3.42 -21.43
CA SER A 100 15.46 2.27 -21.02
C SER A 100 16.60 2.65 -20.07
N LYS A 101 16.61 3.89 -19.57
CA LYS A 101 17.63 4.45 -18.68
C LYS A 101 16.96 5.31 -17.62
N PHE A 102 17.58 5.32 -16.44
CA PHE A 102 17.26 6.26 -15.37
C PHE A 102 17.88 7.62 -15.68
N ASP A 103 17.08 8.67 -15.52
CA ASP A 103 17.47 10.04 -15.83
C ASP A 103 17.42 10.89 -14.55
N GLY A 104 18.59 11.33 -14.08
CA GLY A 104 18.72 12.14 -12.88
C GLY A 104 17.98 13.47 -12.96
N SER A 105 17.86 14.06 -14.16
CA SER A 105 17.10 15.30 -14.34
C SER A 105 15.60 15.07 -14.11
N ARG A 106 15.07 13.95 -14.61
CA ARG A 106 13.66 13.57 -14.43
C ARG A 106 13.35 13.19 -13.00
N ILE A 107 14.26 12.46 -12.34
CA ILE A 107 14.14 12.15 -10.91
C ILE A 107 14.13 13.46 -10.09
N GLY A 108 15.03 14.40 -10.40
CA GLY A 108 15.06 15.72 -9.77
C GLY A 108 13.77 16.51 -9.97
N SER A 109 13.23 16.55 -11.19
CA SER A 109 11.94 17.19 -11.46
C SER A 109 10.78 16.55 -10.70
N PHE A 110 10.76 15.22 -10.60
CA PHE A 110 9.75 14.49 -9.83
C PHE A 110 9.81 14.83 -8.34
N ILE A 111 11.01 14.78 -7.74
CA ILE A 111 11.21 15.18 -6.33
C ILE A 111 10.79 16.63 -6.12
N HIS A 112 11.13 17.54 -7.04
CA HIS A 112 10.73 18.93 -6.96
C HIS A 112 9.19 19.09 -7.01
N GLY A 113 8.52 18.36 -7.90
CA GLY A 113 7.07 18.37 -7.99
C GLY A 113 6.38 17.84 -6.73
N VAL A 114 6.91 16.79 -6.13
CA VAL A 114 6.43 16.26 -4.84
C VAL A 114 6.64 17.29 -3.71
N LYS A 115 7.80 17.95 -3.66
CA LYS A 115 8.04 19.02 -2.68
C LYS A 115 7.09 20.20 -2.84
N ASP A 116 6.78 20.58 -4.09
CA ASP A 116 5.79 21.62 -4.36
C ASP A 116 4.40 21.22 -3.92
N PHE A 117 3.96 19.98 -4.20
CA PHE A 117 2.70 19.44 -3.70
C PHE A 117 2.63 19.46 -2.16
N LEU A 118 3.74 19.16 -1.49
CA LEU A 118 3.81 19.11 -0.02
C LEU A 118 3.95 20.49 0.64
N SER A 119 4.21 21.56 -0.11
CA SER A 119 4.33 22.91 0.44
C SER A 119 2.96 23.50 0.77
N ASP A 120 2.91 24.46 1.71
CA ASP A 120 1.68 25.17 2.05
C ASP A 120 1.19 26.06 0.89
N GLU A 121 2.12 26.52 0.04
CA GLU A 121 1.85 27.41 -1.09
C GLU A 121 2.48 26.83 -2.38
N PRO A 122 1.85 25.82 -3.01
CA PRO A 122 2.34 25.24 -4.25
C PRO A 122 2.41 26.30 -5.36
N GLN A 123 3.52 26.31 -6.10
CA GLN A 123 3.79 27.28 -7.16
C GLN A 123 3.68 26.68 -8.56
N LEU A 124 3.72 25.35 -8.69
CA LEU A 124 3.57 24.70 -9.98
C LEU A 124 2.10 24.68 -10.41
N VAL A 125 1.87 24.68 -11.73
CA VAL A 125 0.52 24.55 -12.27
C VAL A 125 -0.03 23.16 -11.93
N GLN A 126 -1.17 23.13 -11.24
CA GLN A 126 -1.84 21.90 -10.82
C GLN A 126 -3.13 21.70 -11.61
N ASN A 127 -3.29 20.48 -12.14
CA ASN A 127 -4.55 20.02 -12.71
C ASN A 127 -5.58 19.69 -11.60
N GLU A 128 -6.82 19.39 -12.01
CA GLU A 128 -7.93 19.12 -11.09
C GLU A 128 -7.65 17.94 -10.16
N LYS A 129 -7.02 16.87 -10.66
CA LYS A 129 -6.74 15.66 -9.87
C LYS A 129 -5.68 15.91 -8.80
N ILE A 130 -4.60 16.61 -9.14
CA ILE A 130 -3.56 17.01 -8.18
C ILE A 130 -4.16 17.93 -7.11
N ARG A 131 -5.01 18.89 -7.50
CA ARG A 131 -5.66 19.79 -6.55
C ARG A 131 -6.59 19.05 -5.59
N LYS A 132 -7.44 18.14 -6.10
CA LYS A 132 -8.32 17.30 -5.26
C LYS A 132 -7.51 16.50 -4.23
N MET A 133 -6.41 15.88 -4.67
CA MET A 133 -5.56 15.09 -3.78
C MET A 133 -4.81 15.96 -2.76
N LYS A 134 -4.48 17.20 -3.12
CA LYS A 134 -3.91 18.20 -2.21
C LYS A 134 -4.91 18.61 -1.13
N GLU A 135 -6.17 18.83 -1.49
CA GLU A 135 -7.26 19.12 -0.54
C GLU A 135 -7.42 17.98 0.48
N ILE A 136 -7.46 16.72 0.01
CA ILE A 136 -7.53 15.53 0.88
C ILE A 136 -6.30 15.45 1.80
N TRP A 137 -5.11 15.70 1.26
CA TRP A 137 -3.86 15.68 2.05
C TRP A 137 -3.86 16.75 3.13
N GLU A 138 -4.29 17.98 2.83
CA GLU A 138 -4.39 19.07 3.80
C GLU A 138 -5.44 18.78 4.88
N ALA A 139 -6.59 18.22 4.49
CA ALA A 139 -7.60 17.76 5.44
C ALA A 139 -7.01 16.71 6.39
N LEU A 140 -6.26 15.73 5.86
CA LEU A 140 -5.58 14.71 6.65
C LEU A 140 -4.57 15.30 7.64
N ILE A 141 -3.75 16.25 7.21
CA ILE A 141 -2.76 16.93 8.08
C ILE A 141 -3.45 17.78 9.16
N SER A 142 -4.58 18.41 8.84
CA SER A 142 -5.40 19.16 9.82
C SER A 142 -5.94 18.25 10.95
N MET A 143 -6.10 16.95 10.65
CA MET A 143 -6.54 15.91 11.59
C MET A 143 -5.37 15.22 12.32
N SER A 144 -4.18 15.82 12.32
CA SER A 144 -2.96 15.26 12.95
C SER A 144 -3.11 14.92 14.44
N SER A 145 -4.10 15.48 15.15
CA SER A 145 -4.44 15.09 16.52
C SER A 145 -4.84 13.61 16.67
N TYR A 146 -5.29 12.96 15.60
CA TYR A 146 -5.63 11.54 15.55
C TYR A 146 -4.42 10.64 15.18
N MET A 147 -3.27 11.21 14.80
CA MET A 147 -2.05 10.47 14.43
C MET A 147 -1.27 10.03 15.68
N VAL A 148 -1.91 9.21 16.51
CA VAL A 148 -1.39 8.83 17.83
C VAL A 148 -0.33 7.72 17.80
N ASN A 149 -0.34 6.87 16.77
CA ASN A 149 0.59 5.74 16.65
C ASN A 149 1.88 6.14 15.94
N ARG A 150 1.77 6.89 14.84
CA ARG A 150 2.90 7.37 14.02
C ARG A 150 2.51 8.59 13.20
N ARG A 151 3.51 9.36 12.77
CA ARG A 151 3.36 10.34 11.70
C ARG A 151 3.20 9.65 10.33
N PRO A 152 2.71 10.35 9.29
CA PRO A 152 2.56 9.77 7.98
C PRO A 152 3.88 9.24 7.39
N ILE A 153 3.82 8.23 6.53
CA ILE A 153 4.96 7.79 5.71
C ILE A 153 4.80 8.30 4.28
N CYS A 154 5.86 8.87 3.73
CA CYS A 154 5.93 9.31 2.33
C CYS A 154 6.70 8.27 1.49
N LYS A 155 6.12 7.82 0.38
CA LYS A 155 6.75 6.86 -0.55
C LYS A 155 6.79 7.44 -1.96
N LEU A 156 7.96 7.52 -2.57
CA LEU A 156 8.15 7.98 -3.93
C LEU A 156 8.72 6.84 -4.77
N TYR A 157 8.12 6.60 -5.93
CA TYR A 157 8.56 5.56 -6.87
C TYR A 157 8.86 6.18 -8.23
N TYR A 158 10.12 6.09 -8.65
CA TYR A 158 10.50 6.41 -10.03
C TYR A 158 10.65 5.09 -10.81
N VAL A 159 9.77 4.87 -11.78
CA VAL A 159 9.68 3.63 -12.56
C VAL A 159 10.15 3.85 -13.99
N CYS A 160 11.03 2.99 -14.50
CA CYS A 160 11.36 2.97 -15.92
C CYS A 160 11.58 1.57 -16.48
N THR A 161 11.77 1.45 -17.80
CA THR A 161 12.04 0.16 -18.46
C THR A 161 13.54 -0.20 -18.49
N GLY A 162 14.37 0.59 -17.82
CA GLY A 162 15.80 0.34 -17.65
C GLY A 162 16.10 -0.71 -16.58
N LYS A 163 17.39 -1.02 -16.41
CA LYS A 163 17.90 -1.83 -15.30
C LYS A 163 18.49 -0.91 -14.25
N TRP A 164 18.04 -1.03 -12.99
CA TRP A 164 18.67 -0.29 -11.90
C TRP A 164 20.06 -0.87 -11.64
N VAL A 165 21.07 -0.01 -11.71
CA VAL A 165 22.49 -0.39 -11.56
C VAL A 165 23.16 0.33 -10.41
N GLU A 166 22.37 0.92 -9.51
CA GLU A 166 22.88 1.54 -8.29
C GLU A 166 23.91 2.67 -8.54
N ASP A 167 23.73 3.43 -9.63
CA ASP A 167 24.61 4.54 -10.00
C ASP A 167 24.76 5.56 -8.85
N GLN A 168 26.00 5.98 -8.61
CA GLN A 168 26.35 6.84 -7.49
C GLN A 168 25.68 8.22 -7.56
N ASN A 169 25.60 8.82 -8.75
CA ASN A 169 24.99 10.14 -8.92
C ASN A 169 23.48 10.07 -8.74
N LEU A 170 22.84 9.04 -9.29
CA LEU A 170 21.41 8.83 -9.10
C LEU A 170 21.08 8.56 -7.64
N LYS A 171 21.87 7.75 -6.93
CA LYS A 171 21.73 7.56 -5.47
C LYS A 171 21.87 8.87 -4.70
N ALA A 172 22.83 9.73 -5.05
CA ALA A 172 23.00 11.02 -4.40
C ALA A 172 21.76 11.91 -4.57
N ILE A 173 21.15 11.92 -5.77
CA ILE A 173 19.90 12.67 -6.03
C ILE A 173 18.75 12.12 -5.18
N LEU A 174 18.57 10.79 -5.14
CA LEU A 174 17.52 10.15 -4.34
C LEU A 174 17.69 10.44 -2.85
N ASN A 175 18.91 10.32 -2.32
CA ASN A 175 19.20 10.57 -0.90
C ASN A 175 19.02 12.05 -0.53
N SER A 176 19.47 12.98 -1.39
CA SER A 176 19.23 14.42 -1.17
C SER A 176 17.74 14.73 -1.15
N GLY A 177 16.99 14.19 -2.11
CA GLY A 177 15.54 14.37 -2.16
C GLY A 177 14.81 13.81 -0.94
N ALA A 178 15.22 12.63 -0.47
CA ALA A 178 14.65 12.04 0.75
C ALA A 178 14.90 12.95 1.95
N GLN A 179 16.14 13.41 2.14
CA GLN A 179 16.48 14.32 3.25
C GLN A 179 15.72 15.64 3.16
N GLU A 180 15.57 16.21 1.97
CA GLU A 180 14.81 17.45 1.75
C GLU A 180 13.34 17.31 2.11
N ILE A 181 12.71 16.17 1.81
CA ILE A 181 11.31 15.89 2.17
C ILE A 181 11.19 15.57 3.66
N GLU A 182 12.15 14.85 4.26
CA GLU A 182 12.19 14.61 5.70
C GLU A 182 12.28 15.91 6.50
N ASN A 183 13.04 16.89 6.00
CA ASN A 183 13.21 18.19 6.64
C ASN A 183 11.92 19.04 6.67
N ILE A 184 10.86 18.65 5.95
CA ILE A 184 9.52 19.24 6.10
C ILE A 184 8.96 18.95 7.51
N GLY A 185 9.41 17.87 8.15
CA GLY A 185 9.12 17.57 9.57
C GLY A 185 7.75 16.93 9.84
N ILE A 186 6.93 16.71 8.81
CA ILE A 186 5.60 16.11 8.92
C ILE A 186 5.59 14.59 8.84
N PHE A 187 6.65 13.97 8.31
CA PHE A 187 6.70 12.52 8.08
C PHE A 187 7.46 11.77 9.19
N GLU A 188 7.07 10.52 9.40
CA GLU A 188 7.85 9.57 10.20
C GLU A 188 9.04 9.03 9.40
N ASN A 189 8.84 8.77 8.11
CA ASN A 189 9.85 8.24 7.21
C ASN A 189 9.53 8.65 5.77
N VAL A 190 10.59 8.84 4.97
CA VAL A 190 10.50 9.11 3.53
C VAL A 190 11.29 8.04 2.77
N LEU A 191 10.61 7.32 1.89
CA LEU A 191 11.20 6.26 1.09
C LEU A 191 11.17 6.66 -0.38
N ILE A 192 12.33 6.76 -1.04
CA ILE A 192 12.42 7.00 -2.47
C ILE A 192 13.05 5.77 -3.14
N GLN A 193 12.34 5.14 -4.07
CA GLN A 193 12.77 3.94 -4.76
C GLN A 193 12.81 4.12 -6.27
N ALA A 194 13.90 3.67 -6.89
CA ALA A 194 14.05 3.59 -8.33
C ALA A 194 13.78 2.14 -8.79
N LEU A 195 12.75 1.94 -9.62
CA LEU A 195 12.32 0.64 -10.11
C LEU A 195 12.58 0.52 -11.60
N GLY A 196 13.23 -0.58 -12.00
CA GLY A 196 13.45 -0.93 -13.39
C GLY A 196 12.42 -1.93 -13.91
N ALA A 197 12.71 -2.49 -15.08
CA ALA A 197 11.88 -3.49 -15.74
C ALA A 197 11.68 -4.74 -14.86
N SER A 198 12.75 -5.28 -14.26
CA SER A 198 12.67 -6.49 -13.44
C SER A 198 11.84 -6.28 -12.18
N GLU A 199 11.98 -5.12 -11.54
CA GLU A 199 11.21 -4.78 -10.35
C GLU A 199 9.73 -4.63 -10.67
N ILE A 200 9.37 -3.90 -11.72
CA ILE A 200 7.96 -3.69 -12.07
C ILE A 200 7.27 -4.98 -12.56
N GLN A 201 8.00 -5.83 -13.30
CA GLN A 201 7.52 -7.16 -13.68
C GLN A 201 7.18 -8.00 -12.44
N ARG A 202 8.09 -8.02 -11.44
CA ARG A 202 7.87 -8.73 -10.18
C ARG A 202 6.64 -8.20 -9.45
N LEU A 203 6.52 -6.88 -9.30
CA LEU A 203 5.35 -6.26 -8.65
C LEU A 203 4.05 -6.63 -9.35
N TYR A 204 4.02 -6.59 -10.68
CA TYR A 204 2.84 -7.00 -11.45
C TYR A 204 2.49 -8.47 -11.24
N HIS A 205 3.47 -9.38 -11.23
CA HIS A 205 3.22 -10.79 -10.92
C HIS A 205 2.70 -11.00 -9.49
N GLU A 206 3.23 -10.26 -8.52
CA GLU A 206 2.75 -10.27 -7.13
C GLU A 206 1.28 -9.84 -7.05
N THR A 207 0.80 -8.93 -7.91
CA THR A 207 -0.63 -8.57 -7.94
C THR A 207 -1.55 -9.73 -8.33
N LYS A 208 -1.06 -10.69 -9.12
CA LYS A 208 -1.82 -11.90 -9.48
C LYS A 208 -1.79 -12.95 -8.36
N ASN A 209 -0.78 -12.87 -7.49
CA ASN A 209 -0.56 -13.79 -6.37
C ASN A 209 -1.01 -13.21 -5.01
N LYS A 210 -1.60 -12.00 -5.01
CA LYS A 210 -1.88 -11.14 -3.85
C LYS A 210 -2.72 -11.75 -2.72
N LEU A 211 -3.30 -12.92 -2.92
CA LEU A 211 -4.14 -13.61 -1.96
C LEU A 211 -3.46 -14.81 -1.29
N SER A 212 -2.16 -15.03 -1.52
CA SER A 212 -1.40 -16.08 -0.83
C SER A 212 -0.59 -15.52 0.33
N SER A 213 -0.81 -16.05 1.53
CA SER A 213 0.05 -15.83 2.70
C SER A 213 0.63 -17.15 3.16
N THR A 214 1.90 -17.15 3.57
CA THR A 214 2.56 -18.33 4.14
C THR A 214 2.73 -18.15 5.63
N LEU A 215 2.27 -19.14 6.40
CA LEU A 215 2.40 -19.16 7.86
C LEU A 215 2.82 -20.55 8.33
N THR A 216 3.43 -20.59 9.50
CA THR A 216 3.85 -21.83 10.15
C THR A 216 2.72 -22.37 11.03
N PHE A 217 2.01 -23.40 10.59
CA PHE A 217 0.87 -23.97 11.32
C PHE A 217 1.22 -25.30 12.01
N GLN A 218 2.05 -25.25 13.05
CA GLN A 218 2.57 -26.47 13.71
C GLN A 218 1.48 -27.23 14.49
N ASN A 219 0.72 -26.53 15.31
CA ASN A 219 -0.25 -27.13 16.23
C ASN A 219 -1.65 -27.13 15.62
N ARG A 220 -1.90 -28.04 14.68
CA ARG A 220 -3.18 -28.19 13.98
C ARG A 220 -3.71 -29.62 14.02
N ILE A 221 -5.03 -29.72 13.97
CA ILE A 221 -5.77 -30.95 13.67
C ILE A 221 -6.49 -30.76 12.33
N THR A 222 -6.48 -31.81 11.52
CA THR A 222 -7.29 -31.84 10.29
C THR A 222 -8.72 -32.15 10.69
N LEU A 223 -9.67 -31.33 10.21
CA LEU A 223 -11.08 -31.60 10.40
C LEU A 223 -11.55 -32.72 9.46
N PRO A 224 -12.64 -33.43 9.80
CA PRO A 224 -13.25 -34.40 8.89
C PRO A 224 -13.63 -33.77 7.54
N ASP A 225 -13.83 -34.58 6.51
CA ASP A 225 -14.29 -34.10 5.21
C ASP A 225 -15.62 -33.35 5.34
N ILE A 226 -15.67 -32.14 4.79
CA ILE A 226 -16.87 -31.29 4.75
C ILE A 226 -17.23 -31.10 3.29
N GLU A 227 -18.50 -31.34 2.94
CA GLU A 227 -18.98 -31.15 1.57
C GLU A 227 -18.73 -29.72 1.08
N GLY A 228 -18.07 -29.58 -0.06
CA GLY A 228 -17.69 -28.29 -0.64
C GLY A 228 -16.41 -27.65 -0.07
N VAL A 229 -15.71 -28.31 0.87
CA VAL A 229 -14.43 -27.84 1.41
C VAL A 229 -13.32 -28.84 1.05
N SER A 230 -12.27 -28.38 0.37
CA SER A 230 -11.16 -29.23 -0.04
C SER A 230 -10.29 -29.66 1.13
N GLU A 231 -9.93 -28.72 2.01
CA GLU A 231 -9.13 -28.97 3.21
C GLU A 231 -9.59 -28.05 4.34
N ALA A 232 -9.62 -28.57 5.58
CA ALA A 232 -10.01 -27.80 6.75
C ALA A 232 -9.13 -28.17 7.96
N TYR A 233 -8.68 -27.14 8.68
CA TYR A 233 -7.77 -27.29 9.81
C TYR A 233 -8.26 -26.45 10.99
N LEU A 234 -8.11 -26.99 12.21
CA LEU A 234 -8.31 -26.26 13.46
C LEU A 234 -7.02 -26.30 14.27
N GLY A 235 -6.62 -25.20 14.86
CA GLY A 235 -5.39 -25.18 15.64
C GLY A 235 -5.06 -23.84 16.23
N VAL A 236 -3.85 -23.76 16.80
CA VAL A 236 -3.29 -22.55 17.38
C VAL A 236 -2.00 -22.17 16.68
N ILE A 237 -1.82 -20.86 16.46
CA ILE A 237 -0.59 -20.29 15.89
C ILE A 237 -0.01 -19.25 16.85
N PRO A 238 1.33 -19.09 16.85
CA PRO A 238 1.97 -17.96 17.50
C PRO A 238 1.44 -16.62 16.96
N PHE A 239 1.36 -15.59 17.82
CA PHE A 239 0.83 -14.27 17.43
C PHE A 239 1.61 -13.63 16.28
N ASN A 240 2.93 -13.81 16.23
CA ASN A 240 3.78 -13.34 15.13
C ASN A 240 3.45 -14.01 13.79
N GLU A 241 2.95 -15.25 13.77
CA GLU A 241 2.45 -15.89 12.54
C GLU A 241 1.09 -15.30 12.14
N TYR A 242 0.23 -14.98 13.11
CA TYR A 242 -1.03 -14.29 12.84
C TYR A 242 -0.80 -12.90 12.25
N LEU A 243 0.22 -12.17 12.71
CA LEU A 243 0.59 -10.86 12.14
C LEU A 243 0.87 -10.94 10.64
N LYS A 244 1.42 -12.04 10.12
CA LYS A 244 1.68 -12.20 8.68
C LYS A 244 0.40 -12.19 7.84
N LEU A 245 -0.74 -12.55 8.44
CA LEU A 245 -2.04 -12.50 7.78
C LEU A 245 -2.60 -11.08 7.78
N ILE A 246 -2.56 -10.41 8.93
CA ILE A 246 -3.23 -9.12 9.14
C ILE A 246 -2.36 -7.88 8.86
N GLN A 247 -1.04 -8.02 8.73
CA GLN A 247 -0.11 -6.91 8.48
C GLN A 247 0.62 -7.06 7.14
N ASP A 248 1.00 -5.93 6.55
CA ASP A 248 2.01 -5.86 5.48
C ASP A 248 3.44 -5.67 5.99
N GLU A 249 4.37 -5.57 5.04
CA GLU A 249 5.78 -5.24 5.26
C GLU A 249 5.99 -3.93 6.05
N ASN A 250 5.00 -3.02 6.04
CA ASN A 250 5.05 -1.72 6.71
C ASN A 250 4.39 -1.74 8.10
N LYS A 251 3.96 -2.91 8.59
CA LYS A 251 3.18 -3.09 9.83
C LYS A 251 1.81 -2.43 9.83
N THR A 252 1.30 -2.04 8.67
CA THR A 252 -0.07 -1.52 8.54
C THR A 252 -1.03 -2.69 8.73
N ILE A 253 -1.98 -2.57 9.65
CA ILE A 253 -3.01 -3.59 9.87
C ILE A 253 -4.09 -3.38 8.80
N HIS A 254 -4.37 -4.43 8.04
CA HIS A 254 -5.39 -4.41 7.01
C HIS A 254 -6.75 -4.85 7.56
N ASN A 255 -7.81 -4.29 6.99
CA ASN A 255 -9.17 -4.75 7.22
C ASN A 255 -9.42 -6.01 6.36
N ILE A 256 -8.90 -7.17 6.79
CA ILE A 256 -9.10 -8.47 6.11
C ILE A 256 -10.33 -9.23 6.61
N PHE A 257 -11.22 -8.56 7.34
CA PHE A 257 -12.42 -9.17 7.89
C PHE A 257 -13.61 -8.86 6.97
N ASP A 258 -14.14 -9.89 6.32
CA ASP A 258 -15.53 -9.83 5.85
C ASP A 258 -16.43 -9.76 7.09
N ASP A 259 -17.35 -8.79 7.08
CA ASP A 259 -18.15 -8.39 8.25
C ASP A 259 -18.93 -9.55 8.87
N ASN A 260 -18.36 -10.09 9.95
CA ASN A 260 -19.11 -10.70 11.05
C ASN A 260 -18.42 -10.41 12.39
N VAL A 261 -17.85 -9.22 12.49
CA VAL A 261 -17.21 -8.73 13.71
C VAL A 261 -18.11 -7.62 14.23
N ARG A 262 -18.64 -7.75 15.45
CA ARG A 262 -19.04 -6.55 16.20
C ARG A 262 -17.84 -5.63 16.18
N ASP A 263 -17.94 -4.49 15.52
CA ASP A 263 -16.88 -3.49 15.46
C ASP A 263 -16.18 -3.34 16.80
N PHE A 264 -14.91 -2.93 16.78
CA PHE A 264 -14.23 -2.47 17.97
C PHE A 264 -15.01 -1.28 18.56
N GLN A 265 -16.00 -1.55 19.42
CA GLN A 265 -16.88 -0.55 20.05
C GLN A 265 -16.14 0.17 21.19
N GLY A 266 -14.92 0.65 20.92
CA GLY A 266 -14.06 1.32 21.88
C GLY A 266 -13.91 0.55 23.20
N ASN A 267 -14.23 1.22 24.30
CA ASN A 267 -13.92 0.79 25.67
C ASN A 267 -14.94 -0.22 26.25
N ASN A 268 -15.25 -1.30 25.53
CA ASN A 268 -16.18 -2.34 25.97
C ASN A 268 -15.52 -3.28 27.03
N PRO A 269 -16.28 -3.77 28.04
CA PRO A 269 -15.84 -4.79 29.00
C PRO A 269 -15.00 -5.96 28.42
N VAL A 270 -15.28 -6.41 27.20
CA VAL A 270 -14.51 -7.48 26.55
C VAL A 270 -13.10 -7.02 26.16
N ASN A 271 -12.98 -5.86 25.52
CA ASN A 271 -11.67 -5.27 25.14
C ASN A 271 -10.79 -5.01 26.36
N LYS A 272 -11.40 -4.60 27.49
CA LYS A 272 -10.69 -4.44 28.77
C LYS A 272 -10.14 -5.76 29.31
N LYS A 273 -10.88 -6.86 29.17
CA LYS A 273 -10.42 -8.20 29.59
C LYS A 273 -9.28 -8.71 28.69
N ILE A 274 -9.38 -8.49 27.38
CA ILE A 274 -8.31 -8.79 26.42
C ILE A 274 -7.03 -8.03 26.80
N LYS A 275 -7.13 -6.71 26.94
CA LYS A 275 -6.00 -5.84 27.30
C LYS A 275 -5.36 -6.25 28.62
N LYS A 276 -6.16 -6.58 29.64
CA LYS A 276 -5.68 -7.04 30.94
C LYS A 276 -4.90 -8.36 30.82
N THR A 277 -5.40 -9.32 30.04
CA THR A 277 -4.73 -10.62 29.83
C THR A 277 -3.35 -10.43 29.17
N LEU A 278 -3.27 -9.52 28.20
CA LEU A 278 -2.00 -9.16 27.53
C LEU A 278 -1.03 -8.45 28.49
N GLN A 279 -1.50 -7.49 29.29
CA GLN A 279 -0.67 -6.76 30.25
C GLN A 279 -0.14 -7.64 31.39
N GLU A 280 -0.94 -8.61 31.84
CA GLU A 280 -0.55 -9.58 32.87
C GLU A 280 0.33 -10.72 32.33
N SER A 281 0.67 -10.71 31.03
CA SER A 281 1.48 -11.74 30.36
C SER A 281 0.92 -13.17 30.49
N LYS A 282 -0.42 -13.30 30.62
CA LYS A 282 -1.12 -14.58 30.74
C LYS A 282 -1.45 -15.18 29.36
N PHE A 283 -0.43 -15.35 28.53
CA PHE A 283 -0.60 -15.74 27.12
C PHE A 283 -1.23 -17.13 26.95
N ASP A 284 -0.94 -18.06 27.85
CA ASP A 284 -1.49 -19.44 27.80
C ASP A 284 -3.00 -19.48 27.95
N LEU A 285 -3.59 -18.49 28.63
CA LEU A 285 -5.04 -18.39 28.82
C LEU A 285 -5.72 -17.63 27.68
N PHE A 286 -4.96 -17.00 26.78
CA PHE A 286 -5.50 -16.11 25.76
C PHE A 286 -6.44 -16.85 24.79
N CYS A 287 -6.08 -18.07 24.37
CA CYS A 287 -6.90 -18.88 23.47
C CYS A 287 -8.19 -19.42 24.12
N VAL A 288 -8.23 -19.51 25.45
CA VAL A 288 -9.41 -19.99 26.21
C VAL A 288 -10.37 -18.83 26.50
N LEU A 289 -9.83 -17.62 26.69
CA LEU A 289 -10.61 -16.46 27.10
C LEU A 289 -11.20 -15.66 25.93
N ASN A 290 -10.78 -15.95 24.70
CA ASN A 290 -11.13 -15.18 23.51
C ASN A 290 -11.55 -16.09 22.34
N ASN A 291 -12.35 -15.54 21.43
CA ASN A 291 -12.75 -16.23 20.22
C ASN A 291 -11.57 -16.36 19.25
N GLY A 292 -11.54 -17.46 18.50
CA GLY A 292 -10.63 -17.64 17.37
C GLY A 292 -11.06 -16.86 16.13
N VAL A 293 -10.23 -16.94 15.10
CA VAL A 293 -10.49 -16.36 13.78
C VAL A 293 -10.65 -17.50 12.79
N THR A 294 -11.68 -17.41 11.95
CA THR A 294 -11.85 -18.33 10.82
C THR A 294 -11.23 -17.68 9.58
N VAL A 295 -10.29 -18.37 8.94
CA VAL A 295 -9.67 -17.93 7.70
C VAL A 295 -10.17 -18.82 6.56
N VAL A 296 -10.72 -18.21 5.52
CA VAL A 296 -11.19 -18.90 4.32
C VAL A 296 -10.25 -18.56 3.17
N ALA A 297 -9.81 -19.58 2.42
CA ALA A 297 -8.92 -19.43 1.27
C ALA A 297 -9.42 -20.25 0.08
N SER A 298 -9.17 -19.77 -1.13
CA SER A 298 -9.53 -20.48 -2.37
C SER A 298 -8.66 -21.72 -2.62
N SER A 299 -7.46 -21.75 -2.05
CA SER A 299 -6.54 -22.90 -2.11
C SER A 299 -5.59 -22.90 -0.92
N ILE A 300 -5.17 -24.09 -0.51
CA ILE A 300 -4.14 -24.31 0.52
C ILE A 300 -3.05 -25.16 -0.13
N THR A 301 -1.79 -24.77 0.03
CA THR A 301 -0.65 -25.55 -0.45
C THR A 301 0.28 -25.85 0.73
N PRO A 302 0.38 -27.12 1.17
CA PRO A 302 1.35 -27.50 2.19
C PRO A 302 2.78 -27.33 1.64
N GLN A 303 3.58 -26.45 2.23
CA GLN A 303 5.02 -26.46 2.01
C GLN A 303 5.66 -27.45 2.97
N CYS A 304 6.11 -28.60 2.45
CA CYS A 304 7.00 -29.48 3.19
C CYS A 304 8.38 -28.83 3.29
N HIS A 305 8.90 -28.68 4.51
CA HIS A 305 10.33 -28.49 4.74
C HIS A 305 11.09 -29.78 4.47
#